data_AF-A0A354HF19-F1
#
_entry.id   AF-A0A354HF19-F1
#
_cell.length_a   1.000
_cell.length_b   1.000
_cell.length_c   1.000
_cell.angle_alpha   90.00
_cell.angle_beta   90.00
_cell.angle_gamma   90.00
#
_symmetry.space_group_name_H-M   'P 1'
#
loop_
_entity.id
_entity.type
_entity.pdbx_description
1 polymer ?
#
loop_
_entity_poly.entity_id
_entity_poly.type
_entity_poly.pdbx_seq_one_letter_code
_entity_poly.pdbx_strand_id
1 'polypeptide(L)' 'MKFEEAYKRLNEISAEMENRDLPLEKAVTLYSEAAKLTEVCKSEIENAKLEIEKIDNGGAV' A
#
# COMPACT_ATOMS: atom_id res chain seq x y z
N MET A 1 9.57 -0.98 4.35
CA MET A 1 8.92 -1.95 3.43
C MET A 1 8.84 -1.26 2.08
N LYS A 2 9.20 -1.94 1.00
CA LYS A 2 9.10 -1.36 -0.36
C LYS A 2 7.65 -1.38 -0.84
N PHE A 3 7.32 -0.53 -1.81
CA PHE A 3 5.99 -0.48 -2.43
C PHE A 3 5.53 -1.86 -2.92
N GLU A 4 6.39 -2.58 -3.65
CA GLU A 4 6.06 -3.88 -4.25
C GLU A 4 5.78 -4.95 -3.18
N GLU A 5 6.48 -4.89 -2.05
CA GLU A 5 6.26 -5.79 -0.92
C GLU A 5 4.94 -5.49 -0.22
N ALA A 6 4.66 -4.20 0.02
CA ALA A 6 3.41 -3.76 0.64
C ALA A 6 2.20 -4.09 -0.23
N TYR A 7 2.32 -3.86 -1.55
CA TYR A 7 1.29 -4.18 -2.53
C TYR A 7 1.06 -5.69 -2.65
N LYS A 8 2.14 -6.49 -2.67
CA LYS A 8 2.02 -7.95 -2.66
C LYS A 8 1.26 -8.43 -1.42
N ARG A 9 1.61 -7.93 -0.22
CA ARG A 9 0.93 -8.32 1.01
C ARG A 9 -0.55 -7.88 1.02
N LEU A 10 -0.88 -6.71 0.46
CA LEU A 10 -2.27 -6.28 0.30
C LEU A 10 -3.09 -7.26 -0.56
N ASN A 11 -2.51 -7.76 -1.66
CA ASN A 11 -3.17 -8.75 -2.51
C ASN A 11 -3.38 -10.09 -1.77
N GLU A 12 -2.40 -10.52 -0.98
CA GLU A 12 -2.52 -11.71 -0.13
C GLU A 12 -3.64 -11.54 0.91
N ILE A 13 -3.68 -10.39 1.61
CA ILE A 13 -4.75 -10.07 2.56
C ILE A 13 -6.11 -10.08 1.86
N SER A 14 -6.22 -9.49 0.67
CA SER A 14 -7.47 -9.48 -0.10
C SER A 14 -7.95 -10.91 -0.38
N ALA A 15 -7.05 -11.80 -0.78
CA ALA A 15 -7.38 -13.21 -1.01
C ALA A 15 -7.77 -13.94 0.30
N GLU A 16 -7.11 -13.63 1.42
CA GLU A 16 -7.47 -14.16 2.74
C GLU A 16 -8.87 -13.70 3.19
N MET A 17 -9.24 -12.44 2.90
CA MET A 17 -10.54 -11.85 3.26
C MET A 17 -11.72 -12.39 2.44
N GLU A 18 -11.47 -13.01 1.28
CA GLU A 18 -12.50 -13.69 0.49
C GLU A 18 -12.96 -15.02 1.11
N ASN A 19 -12.23 -15.53 2.11
CA ASN A 19 -12.59 -16.75 2.81
C ASN A 19 -13.84 -16.56 3.69
N ARG A 20 -14.93 -17.26 3.37
CA ARG A 20 -16.21 -17.19 4.10
C ARG A 20 -16.14 -17.72 5.53
N ASP A 21 -15.15 -18.56 5.84
CA ASP A 21 -14.93 -19.13 7.17
C ASP A 21 -13.90 -18.31 7.99
N LEU A 22 -13.54 -17.11 7.53
CA LEU A 22 -12.60 -16.24 8.22
C LEU A 22 -13.18 -15.79 9.58
N PRO A 23 -12.52 -16.11 10.72
CA PRO A 23 -12.96 -15.65 12.02
C PRO A 23 -12.92 -14.12 12.13
N LEU A 24 -13.90 -13.54 12.83
CA LEU A 24 -14.01 -12.08 13.02
C LEU A 24 -12.72 -11.44 13.54
N GLU A 25 -12.08 -12.06 14.54
CA GLU A 25 -10.83 -11.55 15.12
C GLU A 25 -9.73 -11.44 14.07
N LYS A 26 -9.58 -12.46 13.21
CA LYS A 26 -8.62 -12.43 12.10
C LYS A 26 -8.99 -11.37 11.06
N ALA A 27 -10.27 -11.21 10.75
CA ALA A 27 -10.72 -10.16 9.81
C ALA A 27 -10.36 -8.76 10.31
N VAL A 28 -10.49 -8.50 11.61
CA VAL A 28 -10.09 -7.22 12.22
C VAL A 28 -8.57 -7.02 12.14
N THR A 29 -7.79 -8.06 12.43
CA THR A 29 -6.32 -8.01 12.31
C THR A 29 -5.89 -7.73 10.87
N LEU A 30 -6.43 -8.48 9.90
CA LEU A 30 -6.14 -8.33 8.48
C LEU A 30 -6.51 -6.94 7.96
N TYR A 31 -7.66 -6.41 8.39
CA TYR A 31 -8.07 -5.05 8.04
C TYR A 31 -7.11 -3.99 8.61
N SER A 32 -6.70 -4.13 9.88
CA SER A 32 -5.73 -3.21 10.49
C SER A 32 -4.38 -3.25 9.78
N GLU A 33 -3.93 -4.44 9.37
CA GLU A 33 -2.73 -4.61 8.57
C GLU A 33 -2.87 -3.94 7.19
N ALA A 34 -3.97 -4.22 6.48
CA ALA A 34 -4.26 -3.62 5.18
C ALA A 34 -4.30 -2.09 5.23
N ALA A 35 -4.89 -1.50 6.28
CA ALA A 35 -4.91 -0.06 6.47
C ALA A 35 -3.48 0.53 6.55
N LYS A 36 -2.59 -0.10 7.32
CA LYS A 36 -1.20 0.34 7.44
C LYS A 36 -0.43 0.20 6.12
N LEU A 37 -0.60 -0.93 5.42
CA LEU A 37 0.05 -1.18 4.13
C LEU A 37 -0.42 -0.19 3.07
N THR A 38 -1.71 0.17 3.08
CA THR A 38 -2.28 1.17 2.17
C THR A 38 -1.62 2.53 2.37
N GLU A 39 -1.39 2.96 3.60
CA GLU A 39 -0.67 4.21 3.89
C GLU A 39 0.79 4.17 3.44
N VAL A 40 1.47 3.03 3.59
CA VAL A 40 2.83 2.84 3.03
C VAL A 40 2.82 3.01 1.52
N CYS A 41 1.90 2.34 0.82
CA CYS A 41 1.79 2.44 -0.64
C CYS A 41 1.52 3.88 -1.10
N LYS A 42 0.62 4.59 -0.43
CA LYS A 42 0.32 6.00 -0.74
C LYS A 42 1.55 6.88 -0.58
N SER A 43 2.25 6.75 0.56
CA SER A 43 3.46 7.54 0.84
C SER A 43 4.55 7.32 -0.22
N GLU A 44 4.80 6.08 -0.62
CA GLU A 44 5.77 5.78 -1.69
C GLU A 44 5.38 6.39 -3.04
N ILE A 45 4.09 6.33 -3.40
CA ILE A 45 3.58 6.95 -4.64
C ILE A 45 3.70 8.48 -4.57
N GLU A 46 3.37 9.09 -3.44
CA GLU A 46 3.50 10.53 -3.24
C GLU A 46 4.96 10.98 -3.34
N ASN A 47 5.87 10.26 -2.71
CA ASN A 47 7.30 10.53 -2.82
C ASN A 47 7.78 10.42 -4.26
N ALA A 48 7.37 9.38 -5.00
CA ALA A 48 7.72 9.22 -6.41
C ALA A 48 7.18 10.39 -7.28
N LYS A 49 5.96 10.85 -7.02
CA LYS A 49 5.38 12.03 -7.70
C LYS A 49 6.19 13.30 -7.42
N LEU A 50 6.56 13.53 -6.16
CA LEU A 50 7.37 14.68 -5.77
C LEU A 50 8.74 14.69 -6.47
N GLU A 51 9.36 13.53 -6.62
CA GLU A 51 10.62 13.41 -7.37
C GLU A 51 10.43 13.73 -8.86
N ILE A 52 9.33 13.27 -9.48
CA ILE A 52 8.99 13.62 -10.86
C ILE A 52 8.76 15.14 -11.00
N GLU A 53 7.97 15.74 -10.11
CA GLU A 53 7.69 17.17 -10.12
C GLU A 53 8.96 18.02 -9.96
N LYS A 54 9.93 17.59 -9.15
CA LYS A 54 11.23 18.26 -9.02
C LYS A 54 12.03 18.21 -10.31
N ILE A 55 12.00 17.09 -11.02
CA ILE A 55 12.69 16.94 -12.32
C ILE A 55 12.02 17.83 -13.38
N ASP A 56 10.68 17.82 -13.44
CA ASP A 56 9.90 18.57 -14.42
C ASP A 56 10.03 20.09 -14.22
N ASN A 57 9.98 20.57 -12.98
CA ASN A 57 10.19 21.98 -12.64
C ASN A 57 11.66 22.43 -12.64
N GLY A 58 12.61 21.48 -12.75
CA GLY A 58 14.05 21.73 -12.82
C GLY A 58 14.63 21.78 -14.25
N GLY A 59 13.79 21.59 -15.27
CA GLY A 59 14.17 21.51 -16.69
C GLY A 59 14.02 22.81 -17.49
N ALA A 60 13.87 23.96 -16.83
CA ALA A 60 13.90 25.28 -17.47
C ALA A 60 15.17 26.05 -17.04
N VAL A 61 16.31 25.68 -17.65
CA VAL A 61 17.46 26.58 -17.79
C VAL A 61 17.62 26.99 -19.25
#